data_AF-A0A7V8JRD1-F1
#
_entry.id   AF-A0A7V8JRD1-F1
#
_cell.length_a   1.000
_cell.length_b   1.000
_cell.length_c   1.000
_cell.angle_alpha   90.00
_cell.angle_beta   90.00
_cell.angle_gamma   90.00
#
_symmetry.space_group_name_H-M   'P 1'
#
loop_
_entity.id
_entity.type
_entity.pdbx_description
1 polymer ?
#
loop_
_entity_poly.entity_id
_entity_poly.type
_entity_poly.pdbx_seq_one_letter_code
_entity_poly.pdbx_strand_id
1 'polypeptide(L)' 'MSCRLWIISWHHPRGDRGTLQLSLPFEPSQIEAAQALAEALGLPAADEPRPGAAALNALRERGYEWEIHTA' A
#
# COMPACT_ATOMS: atom_id res chain seq x y z
N MET A 1 -1.77 10.27 -22.07
CA MET A 1 -1.66 10.32 -20.59
C MET A 1 -0.29 9.79 -20.22
N SER A 2 0.53 10.57 -19.52
CA SER A 2 1.84 10.12 -19.05
C SER A 2 1.68 9.58 -17.63
N CYS A 3 2.11 8.33 -17.39
CA CYS A 3 2.15 7.78 -16.03
C CYS A 3 3.30 8.39 -15.24
N ARG A 4 3.10 8.57 -13.93
CA ARG A 4 4.15 8.86 -12.96
C ARG A 4 4.44 7.62 -12.14
N LEU A 5 5.67 7.51 -11.67
CA LEU A 5 6.08 6.44 -10.78
C LEU A 5 5.92 6.92 -9.33
N TRP A 6 5.07 6.23 -8.58
CA TRP A 6 4.85 6.42 -7.16
C TRP A 6 5.52 5.29 -6.40
N ILE A 7 6.16 5.64 -5.29
CA ILE A 7 6.83 4.72 -4.39
C ILE A 7 6.07 4.72 -3.07
N ILE A 8 5.70 3.52 -2.62
CA ILE A 8 5.16 3.26 -1.29
C ILE A 8 6.27 2.60 -0.50
N SER A 9 6.91 3.33 0.40
CA SER A 9 7.85 2.76 1.35
C SER A 9 7.09 2.30 2.57
N TRP A 10 7.40 1.13 3.08
CA TRP A 10 6.77 0.58 4.27
C TRP A 10 7.80 0.02 5.24
N HIS A 11 7.47 0.05 6.51
CA HIS A 11 8.22 -0.61 7.56
C HIS A 11 7.29 -1.22 8.59
N HIS A 12 7.79 -2.25 9.26
CA HIS A 12 7.14 -2.97 10.32
C HIS A 12 8.06 -2.93 11.55
N PRO A 13 7.52 -2.76 12.76
CA PRO A 13 8.32 -2.63 13.99
C PRO A 13 9.19 -3.86 14.29
N ARG A 14 8.88 -5.03 13.70
CA ARG A 14 9.73 -6.23 13.78
C ARG A 14 10.93 -6.25 12.82
N GLY A 15 11.19 -5.15 12.12
CA GLY A 15 12.36 -4.97 11.25
C GLY A 15 12.14 -5.30 9.78
N ASP A 16 10.92 -5.70 9.40
CA ASP A 16 10.54 -5.91 8.00
C ASP A 16 10.30 -4.55 7.34
N ARG A 17 10.85 -4.33 6.15
CA ARG A 17 10.70 -3.07 5.42
C ARG A 17 10.88 -3.30 3.93
N GLY A 18 10.29 -2.44 3.13
CA GLY A 18 10.41 -2.55 1.68
C GLY A 18 9.80 -1.36 0.96
N THR A 19 9.81 -1.46 -0.37
CA THR A 19 9.20 -0.48 -1.25
C THR A 19 8.34 -1.18 -2.29
N LEU A 20 7.22 -0.54 -2.64
CA LEU A 20 6.36 -0.94 -3.75
C LEU A 20 6.29 0.21 -4.75
N GLN A 21 6.42 -0.13 -6.03
CA GLN A 21 6.37 0.83 -7.13
C GLN A 21 5.03 0.74 -7.86
N LEU A 22 4.35 1.87 -7.99
CA LEU A 22 3.08 2.00 -8.72
C LEU A 22 3.22 2.98 -9.88
N SER A 23 2.91 2.52 -11.09
CA SER A 23 2.85 3.39 -12.27
C SER A 23 1.42 3.90 -12.46
N LEU A 24 1.13 5.11 -11.99
CA LEU A 24 -0.21 5.71 -12.04
C LEU A 24 -0.16 7.12 -12.65
N PRO A 25 -1.18 7.53 -13.42
CA PRO A 25 -1.24 8.88 -13.98
C PRO A 25 -1.61 9.96 -12.94
N PHE A 26 -1.94 9.57 -11.70
CA PHE A 26 -2.34 10.43 -10.59
C PHE A 26 -1.73 9.95 -9.27
N GLU A 27 -1.76 10.80 -8.24
CA GLU A 27 -1.33 10.45 -6.87
C GLU A 27 -2.30 9.43 -6.26
N PRO A 28 -1.81 8.25 -5.83
CA PRO A 28 -2.67 7.27 -5.20
C PRO A 28 -3.14 7.78 -3.84
N SER A 29 -4.41 7.55 -3.52
CA SER A 29 -4.93 7.74 -2.18
C SER A 29 -4.29 6.75 -1.20
N GLN A 30 -4.37 7.08 0.10
CA GLN A 30 -3.93 6.17 1.17
C GLN A 30 -4.63 4.79 1.11
N ILE A 31 -5.88 4.74 0.64
CA ILE A 31 -6.64 3.50 0.50
C ILE A 31 -6.12 2.66 -0.67
N GLU A 32 -5.85 3.28 -1.81
CA GLU A 32 -5.28 2.58 -2.98
C GLU A 32 -3.86 2.09 -2.71
N ALA A 33 -3.05 2.91 -2.04
CA ALA A 33 -1.70 2.55 -1.62
C ALA A 33 -1.72 1.39 -0.60
N ALA A 34 -2.60 1.46 0.40
CA ALA A 34 -2.78 0.38 1.37
C ALA A 34 -3.22 -0.92 0.70
N GLN A 35 -4.14 -0.85 -0.28
CA GLN A 35 -4.57 -2.03 -1.03
C GLN A 35 -3.40 -2.67 -1.78
N ALA A 36 -2.68 -1.89 -2.58
CA ALA A 36 -1.57 -2.40 -3.36
C ALA A 36 -0.45 -2.96 -2.46
N LEU A 37 -0.19 -2.33 -1.33
CA LEU A 37 0.75 -2.81 -0.33
C LEU A 37 0.28 -4.13 0.31
N ALA A 38 -1.00 -4.21 0.70
CA ALA A 38 -1.57 -5.44 1.24
C ALA A 38 -1.51 -6.60 0.25
N GLU A 39 -1.78 -6.34 -1.04
CA GLU A 39 -1.63 -7.32 -2.12
C GLU A 39 -0.16 -7.77 -2.28
N ALA A 40 0.79 -6.83 -2.27
CA ALA A 40 2.22 -7.13 -2.35
C ALA A 40 2.73 -7.96 -1.16
N LEU A 41 2.15 -7.75 0.03
CA LEU A 41 2.46 -8.49 1.25
C LEU A 41 1.64 -9.80 1.40
N GLY A 42 0.75 -10.12 0.45
CA GLY A 42 -0.09 -11.32 0.50
C GLY A 42 -1.12 -11.31 1.64
N LEU A 43 -1.59 -10.13 2.07
CA LEU A 43 -2.56 -9.99 3.13
C LEU A 43 -3.99 -10.24 2.62
N PRO A 44 -4.88 -10.85 3.43
CA PRO A 44 -6.26 -11.16 3.05
C PRO A 44 -7.11 -9.88 3.06
N ALA A 45 -7.00 -9.07 2.01
CA ALA A 45 -7.82 -7.87 1.81
C ALA A 45 -8.68 -7.94 0.54
N ALA A 46 -8.38 -8.86 -0.39
CA ALA A 46 -9.00 -8.91 -1.71
C ALA A 46 -10.45 -9.44 -1.71
N ASP A 47 -10.85 -10.27 -0.73
CA ASP A 47 -12.18 -10.88 -0.66
C ASP A 47 -13.23 -10.04 0.10
N GLU A 48 -12.85 -8.88 0.64
CA GLU A 48 -13.79 -8.01 1.36
C GLU A 48 -14.56 -7.07 0.40
N PRO A 49 -15.83 -6.72 0.72
CA PRO A 49 -16.63 -5.81 -0.11
C PRO A 49 -16.04 -4.39 -0.24
N ARG A 50 -15.05 -4.05 0.59
CA ARG A 50 -14.27 -2.81 0.54
C ARG A 50 -12.78 -3.13 0.68
N PRO A 51 -12.14 -3.64 -0.37
CA PRO A 51 -10.81 -4.24 -0.28
C PRO A 51 -9.73 -3.25 0.17
N GLY A 52 -9.80 -1.99 -0.26
CA GLY A 52 -8.86 -0.97 0.20
C GLY A 52 -9.02 -0.57 1.68
N ALA A 53 -10.26 -0.52 2.20
CA ALA A 53 -10.48 -0.23 3.62
C ALA A 53 -10.09 -1.42 4.50
N ALA A 54 -10.35 -2.64 4.01
CA ALA A 54 -9.90 -3.89 4.60
C ALA A 54 -8.37 -3.94 4.68
N ALA A 55 -7.69 -3.67 3.56
CA ALA A 55 -6.23 -3.60 3.47
C ALA A 55 -5.65 -2.58 4.45
N LEU A 56 -6.23 -1.37 4.49
CA LEU A 56 -5.82 -0.32 5.41
C LEU A 56 -5.89 -0.77 6.87
N ASN A 57 -7.00 -1.38 7.27
CA ASN A 57 -7.15 -1.93 8.62
C ASN A 57 -6.17 -3.08 8.87
N ALA A 58 -6.05 -4.02 7.93
CA ALA A 58 -5.18 -5.18 8.03
C ALA A 58 -3.69 -4.80 8.17
N LEU A 59 -3.24 -3.74 7.50
CA LEU A 59 -1.90 -3.20 7.65
C LEU A 59 -1.71 -2.55 9.02
N ARG A 60 -2.69 -1.74 9.47
CA ARG A 60 -2.67 -1.09 10.79
C ARG A 60 -2.69 -2.09 11.95
N GLU A 61 -3.54 -3.10 11.89
CA GLU A 61 -3.66 -4.16 12.90
C GLU A 61 -2.36 -4.97 13.02
N ARG A 62 -1.66 -5.16 11.90
CA ARG A 62 -0.35 -5.80 11.87
C ARG A 62 0.77 -4.85 12.27
N GLY A 63 0.53 -3.55 12.33
CA GLY A 63 1.52 -2.54 12.72
C GLY A 63 2.45 -2.11 11.58
N TYR A 64 2.03 -2.27 10.33
CA TYR A 64 2.73 -1.67 9.20
C TYR A 64 2.49 -0.15 9.19
N GLU A 65 3.55 0.58 8.94
CA GLU A 65 3.52 2.01 8.64
C GLU A 65 4.04 2.19 7.22
N TRP A 66 3.51 3.15 6.48
CA TRP A 66 3.93 3.41 5.09
C TRP A 66 3.79 4.87 4.71
N GLU A 67 4.57 5.26 3.71
CA GLU A 67 4.62 6.60 3.14
C GLU A 67 4.57 6.54 1.62
N ILE A 68 3.83 7.48 1.02
CA ILE A 68 3.68 7.63 -0.43
C ILE A 68 4.53 8.81 -0.87
N HIS A 69 5.40 8.61 -1.85
CA HIS A 69 6.17 9.68 -2.49
C HIS A 69 6.32 9.41 -3.98
N THR A 70 6.57 10.45 -4.76
CA THR A 70 6.95 10.28 -6.17
C THR A 70 8.42 9.87 -6.25
N ALA A 71 8.75 9.04 -7.24
CA ALA A 71 10.14 8.80 -7.65
C ALA A 71 10.76 10.06 -8.26
#